data_AF-A0A3B0RJZ5-F1
#
_entry.id   AF-A0A3B0RJZ5-F1
#
_cell.length_a   1.000
_cell.length_b   1.000
_cell.length_c   1.000
_cell.angle_alpha   90.00
_cell.angle_beta   90.00
_cell.angle_gamma   90.00
#
_symmetry.space_group_name_H-M   'P 1'
#
loop_
_entity.id
_entity.type
_entity.pdbx_description
1 polymer ?
#
loop_
_entity_poly.entity_id
_entity_poly.type
_entity_poly.pdbx_seq_one_letter_code
_entity_poly.pdbx_strand_id
1 'polypeptide(L)'
;MTCLYRYPSTAVAGTNRCRAGSDPVTRRYSWVMQLDGRVWFDFANPQVWRFYQFIRAFAKAGNTVALDWVPLYQDSQAEAMSVYIGLSSPLERGRFLHALLGLVHIEGSDPDEREAVLRAMDAAGLSGGLPLVDTSALEAMTTNASELGVTDTPTLYQLGPVAHIVLNAAASSGHLELTAQTIMSVLSDDGIWSITKP
;
A
#
# COMPACT_ATOMS: atom_id res chain seq x y z
N MET A 1 7.36 14.92 9.09
CA MET A 1 6.55 14.68 10.31
C MET A 1 6.37 13.18 10.42
N THR A 2 7.02 12.55 11.40
CA THR A 2 7.19 11.08 11.48
C THR A 2 6.09 10.48 12.35
N CYS A 3 5.35 9.50 11.83
CA CYS A 3 4.26 8.84 12.54
C CYS A 3 4.79 7.59 13.27
N LEU A 4 4.82 7.62 14.60
CA LEU A 4 5.14 6.47 15.47
C LEU A 4 3.82 5.95 16.08
N TYR A 5 3.43 4.72 15.76
CA TYR A 5 2.31 4.05 16.43
C TYR A 5 2.79 3.25 17.64
N ARG A 6 2.28 3.58 18.84
CA ARG A 6 2.31 2.72 20.05
C ARG A 6 0.93 2.76 20.70
N TYR A 7 0.34 1.59 20.95
CA TYR A 7 -0.83 1.45 21.85
C TYR A 7 -0.38 0.92 23.22
N PRO A 8 -0.98 1.37 24.34
CA PRO A 8 -0.60 0.95 25.69
C PRO A 8 -1.26 -0.38 26.08
N SER A 9 -0.46 -1.31 26.60
CA SER A 9 -0.94 -2.54 27.25
C SER A 9 -1.03 -2.32 28.76
N THR A 10 -2.18 -2.65 29.33
CA THR A 10 -2.48 -2.62 30.77
C THR A 10 -1.71 -3.73 31.48
N ALA A 11 -0.90 -3.36 32.49
CA ALA A 11 -0.25 -4.29 33.39
C ALA A 11 -0.99 -4.34 34.73
N VAL A 12 -1.36 -5.54 35.18
CA VAL A 12 -1.66 -5.84 36.60
C VAL A 12 -0.73 -6.96 37.06
N ALA A 13 -0.22 -6.77 38.27
CA ALA A 13 0.94 -7.41 38.89
C ALA A 13 0.81 -8.91 39.21
N GLY A 14 1.96 -9.60 39.25
CA GLY A 14 2.07 -10.98 39.75
C GLY A 14 3.52 -11.47 39.92
N THR A 15 4.10 -11.18 41.09
CA THR A 15 5.11 -11.97 41.87
C THR A 15 6.45 -12.43 41.26
N ASN A 16 7.52 -12.04 41.98
CA ASN A 16 8.93 -12.44 41.89
C ASN A 16 9.19 -13.96 41.94
N ARG A 17 10.06 -14.46 41.05
CA ARG A 17 11.10 -15.48 41.36
C ARG A 17 12.32 -15.29 40.46
N CYS A 18 13.47 -15.08 41.09
CA CYS A 18 14.79 -15.13 40.45
C CYS A 18 15.15 -16.57 40.10
N ARG A 19 15.57 -16.83 38.86
CA ARG A 19 16.38 -18.00 38.49
C ARG A 19 17.45 -17.57 37.51
N ALA A 20 18.71 -17.75 37.91
CA ALA A 20 19.87 -17.63 37.05
C ALA A 20 19.85 -18.75 36.01
N GLY A 21 19.81 -18.36 34.74
CA GLY A 21 19.96 -19.21 33.58
C GLY A 21 20.47 -18.30 32.46
N SER A 22 21.78 -18.35 32.23
CA SER A 22 22.46 -17.64 31.16
C SER A 22 22.12 -18.30 29.82
N ASP A 23 20.96 -17.97 29.26
CA ASP A 23 20.70 -18.16 27.84
C ASP A 23 21.43 -17.05 27.07
N PRO A 24 22.16 -17.37 25.99
CA PRO A 24 22.66 -16.33 25.10
C PRO A 24 21.44 -15.66 24.50
N VAL A 25 21.15 -14.45 24.99
CA VAL A 25 20.21 -13.52 24.38
C VAL A 25 20.66 -13.38 22.95
N THR A 26 20.02 -14.15 22.07
CA THR A 26 20.04 -13.90 20.64
C THR A 26 19.41 -12.52 20.54
N ARG A 27 20.24 -11.48 20.49
CA ARG A 27 19.81 -10.16 20.05
C ARG A 27 19.31 -10.39 18.63
N ARG A 28 18.03 -10.71 18.50
CA ARG A 28 17.32 -10.51 17.25
C ARG A 28 17.41 -9.02 17.02
N TYR A 29 18.37 -8.61 16.22
CA TYR A 29 18.30 -7.33 15.55
C TYR A 29 17.01 -7.39 14.74
N SER A 30 15.92 -6.92 15.35
CA SER A 30 14.72 -6.55 14.63
C SER A 30 15.13 -5.28 13.88
N TRP A 31 15.75 -5.49 12.71
CA TRP A 31 15.76 -4.46 11.69
C TRP A 31 14.31 -4.28 11.33
N VAL A 32 13.68 -3.25 11.88
CA VAL A 32 12.34 -2.85 11.45
C VAL A 32 12.50 -2.50 9.99
N MET A 33 11.96 -3.35 9.11
CA MET A 33 12.04 -3.12 7.69
C MET A 33 11.05 -2.01 7.32
N GLN A 34 11.49 -1.12 6.43
CA GLN A 34 10.69 -0.03 5.92
C GLN A 34 10.42 -0.25 4.44
N LEU A 35 9.16 -0.08 4.05
CA LEU A 35 8.73 -0.01 2.67
C LEU A 35 8.06 1.34 2.43
N ASP A 36 8.67 2.17 1.58
CA ASP A 36 8.19 3.51 1.26
C ASP A 36 8.32 3.81 -0.23
N GLY A 37 7.51 4.76 -0.70
CA GLY A 37 7.45 5.12 -2.12
C GLY A 37 6.05 5.56 -2.55
N ARG A 38 5.88 5.79 -3.84
CA ARG A 38 4.62 6.09 -4.50
C ARG A 38 4.13 4.89 -5.28
N VAL A 39 2.84 4.57 -5.13
CA VAL A 39 2.18 3.46 -5.82
C VAL A 39 1.10 4.01 -6.74
N TRP A 40 1.19 3.72 -8.03
CA TRP A 40 0.08 3.91 -8.95
C TRP A 40 -0.82 2.70 -8.95
N PHE A 41 -2.14 2.93 -8.89
CA PHE A 41 -3.12 1.87 -8.77
C PHE A 41 -4.43 2.19 -9.49
N ASP A 42 -5.22 1.15 -9.77
CA ASP A 42 -6.64 1.21 -10.06
C ASP A 42 -7.37 0.19 -9.17
N PHE A 43 -8.70 0.26 -9.10
CA PHE A 43 -9.50 -0.60 -8.22
C PHE A 43 -9.88 -1.95 -8.85
N ALA A 44 -9.71 -2.13 -10.15
CA ALA A 44 -10.15 -3.33 -10.87
C ALA A 44 -9.03 -4.36 -11.07
N ASN A 45 -7.76 -3.94 -11.05
CA ASN A 45 -6.62 -4.81 -11.31
C ASN A 45 -6.36 -5.77 -10.12
N PRO A 46 -6.45 -7.10 -10.32
CA PRO A 46 -6.23 -8.08 -9.25
C PRO A 46 -4.83 -8.04 -8.63
N GLN A 47 -3.82 -7.54 -9.35
CA GLN A 47 -2.47 -7.38 -8.78
C GLN A 47 -2.42 -6.25 -7.75
N VAL A 48 -3.23 -5.19 -7.92
CA VAL A 48 -3.35 -4.11 -6.93
C VAL A 48 -3.86 -4.69 -5.62
N TRP A 49 -4.89 -5.54 -5.68
CA TRP A 49 -5.43 -6.21 -4.51
C TRP A 49 -4.40 -7.11 -3.82
N ARG A 50 -3.67 -7.94 -4.57
CA ARG A 50 -2.63 -8.81 -4.01
C ARG A 50 -1.51 -8.01 -3.37
N PHE A 51 -1.06 -6.94 -4.03
CA PHE A 51 -0.06 -6.05 -3.49
C PHE A 51 -0.55 -5.39 -2.21
N TYR A 52 -1.77 -4.85 -2.20
CA TYR A 52 -2.39 -4.29 -1.01
C TYR A 52 -2.50 -5.29 0.14
N GLN A 53 -2.89 -6.55 -0.13
CA GLN A 53 -2.92 -7.61 0.88
C GLN A 53 -1.54 -7.90 1.47
N PHE A 54 -0.51 -7.95 0.62
CA PHE A 54 0.88 -8.08 1.06
C PHE A 54 1.29 -6.91 1.96
N ILE A 55 1.02 -5.66 1.57
CA ILE A 55 1.32 -4.48 2.38
C ILE A 55 0.67 -4.55 3.76
N ARG A 56 -0.60 -4.97 3.84
CA ARG A 56 -1.29 -5.15 5.11
C ARG A 56 -0.68 -6.25 5.97
N ALA A 57 -0.33 -7.39 5.38
CA ALA A 57 0.33 -8.48 6.09
C ALA A 57 1.69 -8.04 6.63
N PHE A 58 2.48 -7.34 5.81
CA PHE A 58 3.78 -6.79 6.16
C PHE A 58 3.70 -5.78 7.31
N ALA A 59 2.75 -4.83 7.26
CA ALA A 59 2.51 -3.90 8.37
C ALA A 59 2.03 -4.60 9.65
N LYS A 60 1.15 -5.61 9.53
CA LYS A 60 0.65 -6.41 10.67
C LYS A 60 1.77 -7.22 11.35
N ALA A 61 2.82 -7.58 10.62
CA ALA A 61 4.01 -8.23 11.18
C ALA A 61 4.90 -7.27 12.01
N GLY A 62 4.56 -5.98 12.07
CA GLY A 62 5.30 -4.96 12.84
C GLY A 62 6.31 -4.17 12.03
N ASN A 63 6.33 -4.34 10.70
CA ASN A 63 7.18 -3.56 9.80
C ASN A 63 6.55 -2.19 9.49
N THR A 64 7.38 -1.25 9.03
CA THR A 64 6.94 0.12 8.72
C THR A 64 6.57 0.24 7.24
N VAL A 65 5.43 0.86 6.96
CA VAL A 65 4.97 1.15 5.60
C VAL A 65 4.65 2.64 5.48
N ALA A 66 5.23 3.30 4.48
CA ALA A 66 4.98 4.70 4.15
C ALA A 66 4.80 4.84 2.62
N LEU A 67 3.66 4.35 2.13
CA LEU A 67 3.32 4.40 0.70
C LEU A 67 2.33 5.53 0.41
N ASP A 68 2.61 6.31 -0.63
CA ASP A 68 1.72 7.29 -1.23
C ASP A 68 0.97 6.66 -2.40
N TRP A 69 -0.33 6.40 -2.23
CA TRP A 69 -1.15 5.72 -3.24
C TRP A 69 -1.83 6.76 -4.14
N VAL A 70 -1.56 6.68 -5.44
CA VAL A 70 -2.00 7.62 -6.48
C VAL A 70 -2.82 6.87 -7.52
N PRO A 71 -4.05 7.29 -7.82
CA PRO A 71 -4.84 6.64 -8.87
C PRO A 71 -4.19 6.80 -10.25
N LEU A 72 -4.24 5.75 -11.07
CA LEU A 72 -3.92 5.79 -12.49
C LEU A 72 -5.24 5.74 -13.27
N TYR A 73 -5.74 6.91 -13.67
CA TYR A 73 -7.00 7.03 -14.39
C TYR A 73 -6.83 6.63 -15.86
N GLN A 74 -7.65 5.68 -16.31
CA GLN A 74 -7.67 5.12 -17.66
C GLN A 74 -9.12 5.10 -18.19
N ASP A 75 -9.79 6.26 -18.16
CA ASP A 75 -11.16 6.44 -18.64
C ASP A 75 -12.23 5.56 -17.96
N SER A 76 -11.94 5.07 -16.76
CA SER A 76 -12.85 4.30 -15.91
C SER A 76 -12.59 4.61 -14.43
N GLN A 77 -13.55 4.26 -13.58
CA GLN A 77 -13.52 4.38 -12.13
C GLN A 77 -13.43 5.83 -11.65
N ALA A 78 -13.86 6.78 -12.50
CA ALA A 78 -13.69 8.21 -12.27
C ALA A 78 -14.34 8.66 -10.94
N GLU A 79 -15.53 8.15 -10.61
CA GLU A 79 -16.22 8.49 -9.37
C GLU A 79 -15.45 7.96 -8.14
N ALA A 80 -15.02 6.69 -8.17
CA ALA A 80 -14.22 6.09 -7.10
C ALA A 80 -12.88 6.81 -6.88
N MET A 81 -12.16 7.09 -7.97
CA MET A 81 -10.88 7.79 -7.92
C MET A 81 -11.05 9.24 -7.44
N SER A 82 -12.12 9.92 -7.87
CA SER A 82 -12.45 11.28 -7.41
C SER A 82 -12.74 11.34 -5.92
N VAL A 83 -13.52 10.38 -5.39
CA VAL A 83 -13.71 10.22 -3.94
C VAL A 83 -12.36 10.05 -3.27
N TYR A 84 -11.54 9.11 -3.73
CA TYR A 84 -10.25 8.80 -3.12
C TYR A 84 -9.32 10.03 -3.04
N ILE A 85 -9.17 10.80 -4.12
CA ILE A 85 -8.30 11.99 -4.12
C ILE A 85 -8.89 13.14 -3.30
N GLY A 86 -10.23 13.25 -3.24
CA GLY A 86 -10.94 14.27 -2.48
C GLY A 86 -10.84 14.10 -0.97
N LEU A 87 -10.50 12.89 -0.49
CA LEU A 87 -10.26 12.65 0.94
C LEU A 87 -8.98 13.34 1.41
N SER A 88 -9.09 14.09 2.50
CA SER A 88 -7.99 14.90 3.04
C SER A 88 -7.10 14.15 4.02
N SER A 89 -7.63 13.11 4.67
CA SER A 89 -6.90 12.32 5.66
C SER A 89 -6.32 11.04 5.05
N PRO A 90 -5.03 10.72 5.30
CA PRO A 90 -4.45 9.42 4.94
C PRO A 90 -5.23 8.23 5.54
N LEU A 91 -5.82 8.42 6.72
CA LEU A 91 -6.62 7.39 7.38
C LEU A 91 -7.93 7.13 6.62
N GLU A 92 -8.60 8.18 6.15
CA GLU A 92 -9.83 8.08 5.35
C GLU A 92 -9.54 7.42 4.01
N ARG A 93 -8.49 7.87 3.31
CA ARG A 93 -8.01 7.25 2.06
C ARG A 93 -7.73 5.77 2.26
N GLY A 94 -7.04 5.39 3.33
CA GLY A 94 -6.72 4.00 3.64
C GLY A 94 -7.96 3.15 3.90
N ARG A 95 -8.96 3.68 4.61
CA ARG A 95 -10.23 2.97 4.86
C ARG A 95 -11.07 2.81 3.60
N PHE A 96 -11.18 3.88 2.79
CA PHE A 96 -11.91 3.84 1.53
C PHE A 96 -11.26 2.88 0.53
N LEU A 97 -9.93 2.98 0.35
CA LEU A 97 -9.15 2.05 -0.47
C LEU A 97 -9.35 0.59 -0.01
N HIS A 98 -9.32 0.35 1.30
CA HIS A 98 -9.57 -0.98 1.87
C HIS A 98 -10.96 -1.51 1.50
N ALA A 99 -11.98 -0.69 1.74
CA ALA A 99 -13.37 -1.07 1.54
C ALA A 99 -13.66 -1.35 0.07
N LEU A 100 -13.26 -0.44 -0.83
CA LEU A 100 -13.57 -0.58 -2.25
C LEU A 100 -12.82 -1.76 -2.89
N LEU A 101 -11.53 -1.95 -2.60
CA LEU A 101 -10.80 -3.13 -3.08
C LEU A 101 -11.43 -4.44 -2.56
N GLY A 102 -11.93 -4.44 -1.32
CA GLY A 102 -12.68 -5.57 -0.76
C GLY A 102 -13.96 -5.86 -1.54
N LEU A 103 -14.78 -4.85 -1.81
CA LEU A 103 -16.02 -4.99 -2.58
C LEU A 103 -15.74 -5.51 -4.00
N VAL A 104 -14.73 -4.96 -4.68
CA VAL A 104 -14.41 -5.37 -6.05
C VAL A 104 -13.88 -6.80 -6.11
N HIS A 105 -12.89 -7.14 -5.28
CA HIS A 105 -12.15 -8.39 -5.45
C HIS A 105 -12.64 -9.56 -4.60
N ILE A 106 -13.46 -9.31 -3.57
CA ILE A 106 -14.06 -10.36 -2.74
C ILE A 106 -15.53 -10.53 -3.12
N GLU A 107 -16.27 -9.43 -3.27
CA GLU A 107 -17.71 -9.47 -3.54
C GLU A 107 -18.06 -9.35 -5.03
N GLY A 108 -17.09 -9.04 -5.90
CA GLY A 108 -17.29 -8.94 -7.34
C GLY A 108 -18.06 -7.69 -7.76
N SER A 109 -18.06 -6.63 -6.95
CA SER A 109 -18.68 -5.35 -7.31
C SER A 109 -17.88 -4.66 -8.43
N ASP A 110 -18.56 -3.85 -9.24
CA ASP A 110 -17.91 -3.04 -10.27
C ASP A 110 -17.49 -1.68 -9.69
N PRO A 111 -16.20 -1.28 -9.75
CA PRO A 111 -15.75 0.02 -9.25
C PRO A 111 -16.27 1.23 -10.05
N ASP A 112 -16.84 1.02 -11.25
CA ASP A 112 -17.55 2.06 -12.01
C ASP A 112 -18.98 2.30 -11.50
N GLU A 113 -19.55 1.36 -10.74
CA GLU A 113 -20.89 1.50 -10.21
C GLU A 113 -20.93 2.44 -8.99
N ARG A 114 -21.73 3.49 -9.11
CA ARG A 114 -22.01 4.44 -8.02
C ARG A 114 -22.39 3.77 -6.71
N GLU A 115 -23.16 2.68 -6.76
CA GLU A 115 -23.56 1.93 -5.58
C GLU A 115 -22.37 1.28 -4.87
N ALA A 116 -21.41 0.73 -5.62
CA ALA A 116 -20.18 0.18 -5.04
C ALA A 116 -19.36 1.27 -4.34
N VAL A 117 -19.27 2.46 -4.95
CA VAL A 117 -18.58 3.63 -4.36
C VAL A 117 -19.26 4.07 -3.06
N LEU A 118 -20.58 4.19 -3.05
CA LEU A 118 -21.35 4.57 -1.85
C LEU A 118 -21.21 3.54 -0.73
N ARG A 119 -21.28 2.24 -1.05
CA ARG A 119 -21.05 1.16 -0.09
C ARG A 119 -19.64 1.20 0.49
N ALA A 120 -18.63 1.52 -0.33
CA ALA A 120 -17.26 1.69 0.15
C ALA A 120 -17.11 2.91 1.07
N MET A 121 -17.78 4.02 0.76
CA MET A 121 -17.80 5.21 1.63
C MET A 121 -18.44 4.90 2.99
N ASP A 122 -19.58 4.22 3.01
CA ASP A 122 -20.27 3.81 4.23
C ASP A 122 -19.40 2.88 5.07
N ALA A 123 -18.82 1.84 4.46
CA ALA A 123 -17.92 0.91 5.12
C ALA A 123 -16.64 1.60 5.67
N ALA A 124 -16.18 2.67 5.03
CA ALA A 124 -15.06 3.48 5.50
C ALA A 124 -15.44 4.47 6.62
N GLY A 125 -16.72 4.58 6.96
CA GLY A 125 -17.25 5.54 7.93
C GLY A 125 -17.22 6.98 7.44
N LEU A 126 -17.26 7.19 6.12
CA LEU A 126 -17.23 8.50 5.49
C LEU A 126 -18.64 9.07 5.43
N SER A 127 -18.80 10.26 6.00
CA SER A 127 -20.06 11.02 5.91
C SER A 127 -19.89 12.10 4.86
N GLY A 128 -20.66 12.03 3.78
CA GLY A 128 -20.57 12.99 2.68
C GLY A 128 -21.29 12.50 1.44
N GLY A 129 -21.66 13.44 0.57
CA GLY A 129 -22.10 13.11 -0.78
C GLY A 129 -20.91 12.78 -1.67
N LEU A 130 -21.20 12.14 -2.80
CA LEU A 130 -20.20 11.94 -3.84
C LEU A 130 -19.75 13.30 -4.38
N PRO A 131 -18.44 13.52 -4.58
CA PRO A 131 -17.95 14.75 -5.18
C PRO A 131 -18.48 14.87 -6.60
N LEU A 132 -18.54 16.11 -7.10
CA LEU A 132 -18.67 16.31 -8.54
C LEU A 132 -17.44 15.70 -9.21
N VAL A 133 -17.66 14.82 -10.17
CA VAL A 133 -16.57 14.18 -10.92
C VAL A 133 -15.99 15.20 -11.89
N ASP A 134 -14.82 15.71 -11.57
CA ASP A 134 -13.95 16.49 -12.46
C ASP A 134 -12.68 15.66 -12.70
N THR A 135 -12.53 15.14 -13.91
CA THR A 135 -11.42 14.25 -14.28
C THR A 135 -10.12 15.00 -14.51
N SER A 136 -10.10 16.33 -14.55
CA SER A 136 -8.89 17.11 -14.86
C SER A 136 -7.72 16.82 -13.92
N ALA A 137 -8.00 16.66 -12.62
CA ALA A 137 -6.98 16.29 -11.64
C ALA A 137 -6.47 14.85 -11.84
N LEU A 138 -7.35 13.94 -12.22
CA LEU A 138 -7.01 12.54 -12.50
C LEU A 138 -6.19 12.41 -13.78
N GLU A 139 -6.58 13.10 -14.84
CA GLU A 139 -5.84 13.19 -16.10
C GLU A 139 -4.44 13.76 -15.89
N ALA A 140 -4.31 14.82 -15.10
CA ALA A 140 -3.00 15.38 -14.74
C ALA A 140 -2.12 14.37 -13.97
N MET A 141 -2.70 13.58 -13.05
CA MET A 141 -1.98 12.50 -12.37
C MET A 141 -1.53 11.41 -13.35
N THR A 142 -2.38 11.03 -14.31
CA THR A 142 -2.04 10.04 -15.35
C THR A 142 -0.96 10.55 -16.30
N THR A 143 -1.00 11.81 -16.71
CA THR A 143 0.07 12.43 -17.52
C THR A 143 1.41 12.36 -16.79
N ASN A 144 1.45 12.76 -15.52
CA ASN A 144 2.65 12.67 -14.69
C ASN A 144 3.15 11.21 -14.54
N ALA A 145 2.22 10.25 -14.42
CA ALA A 145 2.57 8.83 -14.36
C ALA A 145 3.22 8.34 -15.67
N SER A 146 2.67 8.77 -16.81
CA SER A 146 3.15 8.40 -18.14
C SER A 146 4.54 8.95 -18.42
N GLU A 147 4.82 10.18 -17.98
CA GLU A 147 6.16 10.79 -18.07
C GLU A 147 7.22 10.04 -17.24
N LEU A 148 6.81 9.39 -16.15
CA LEU A 148 7.65 8.51 -15.33
C LEU A 148 7.77 7.08 -15.88
N GLY A 149 7.09 6.78 -17.00
CA GLY A 149 7.11 5.44 -17.61
C GLY A 149 6.14 4.44 -16.97
N VAL A 150 5.17 4.90 -16.18
CA VAL A 150 4.13 4.04 -15.61
C VAL A 150 3.14 3.66 -16.70
N THR A 151 3.05 2.35 -16.99
CA THR A 151 2.17 1.82 -18.05
C THR A 151 1.13 0.82 -17.53
N ASP A 152 1.28 0.32 -16.31
CA ASP A 152 0.41 -0.70 -15.70
C ASP A 152 0.34 -0.51 -14.17
N THR A 153 -0.55 -1.24 -13.50
CA THR A 153 -0.77 -1.19 -12.05
C THR A 153 -0.62 -2.59 -11.42
N PRO A 154 -0.30 -2.69 -10.12
CA PRO A 154 0.30 -1.65 -9.32
C PRO A 154 1.75 -1.40 -9.77
N THR A 155 2.12 -0.13 -9.87
CA THR A 155 3.51 0.26 -10.14
C THR A 155 4.05 1.07 -8.97
N LEU A 156 5.23 0.71 -8.49
CA LEU A 156 5.88 1.33 -7.33
C LEU A 156 7.10 2.13 -7.80
N TYR A 157 7.30 3.29 -7.18
CA TYR A 157 8.44 4.17 -7.37
C TYR A 157 8.95 4.66 -6.02
N GLN A 158 10.26 4.72 -5.84
CA GLN A 158 10.87 5.32 -4.66
C GLN A 158 11.99 6.27 -5.07
N LEU A 159 13.03 5.71 -5.68
CA LEU A 159 14.17 6.38 -6.32
C LEU A 159 14.49 5.56 -7.58
N GLY A 160 15.04 6.17 -8.64
CA GLY A 160 15.38 5.42 -9.86
C GLY A 160 14.17 5.10 -10.77
N PRO A 161 14.16 3.96 -11.47
CA PRO A 161 13.09 3.59 -12.40
C PRO A 161 11.82 3.12 -11.66
N VAL A 162 10.67 3.23 -12.34
CA VAL A 162 9.42 2.65 -11.85
C VAL A 162 9.43 1.12 -11.99
N ALA A 163 8.81 0.41 -11.06
CA ALA A 163 8.71 -1.05 -11.09
C ALA A 163 7.25 -1.51 -11.05
N HIS A 164 6.83 -2.26 -12.07
CA HIS A 164 5.54 -2.96 -12.06
C HIS A 164 5.62 -4.17 -11.12
N ILE A 165 4.64 -4.29 -10.22
CA ILE A 165 4.66 -5.29 -9.16
C ILE A 165 3.62 -6.38 -9.42
N VAL A 166 4.10 -7.60 -9.67
CA VAL A 166 3.26 -8.79 -9.84
C VAL A 166 3.54 -9.76 -8.70
N LEU A 167 2.51 -10.04 -7.89
CA LEU A 167 2.61 -10.97 -6.77
C LEU A 167 1.72 -12.20 -6.98
N ASN A 168 2.21 -13.35 -6.52
CA ASN A 168 1.38 -14.53 -6.35
C ASN A 168 0.71 -14.51 -4.95
N ALA A 169 -0.27 -15.39 -4.74
CA ALA A 169 -1.01 -15.45 -3.49
C ALA A 169 -0.11 -15.72 -2.26
N ALA A 170 0.97 -16.48 -2.44
CA ALA A 170 1.90 -16.82 -1.36
C ALA A 170 2.70 -15.63 -0.83
N ALA A 171 2.81 -14.53 -1.59
CA ALA A 171 3.50 -13.33 -1.15
C ALA A 171 2.90 -12.74 0.13
N SER A 172 1.59 -12.89 0.36
CA SER A 172 0.88 -12.35 1.53
C SER A 172 0.92 -13.24 2.78
N SER A 173 1.39 -14.50 2.66
CA SER A 173 1.43 -15.49 3.74
C SER A 173 2.80 -16.14 3.96
N GLY A 174 3.76 -15.86 3.07
CA GLY A 174 5.11 -16.41 3.08
C GLY A 174 6.11 -15.53 3.83
N HIS A 175 7.32 -15.43 3.30
CA HIS A 175 8.41 -14.64 3.88
C HIS A 175 8.28 -13.15 3.55
N LEU A 176 7.38 -12.46 4.27
CA LEU A 176 7.02 -11.06 4.04
C LEU A 176 8.24 -10.13 3.95
N GLU A 177 9.19 -10.26 4.86
CA GLU A 177 10.41 -9.44 4.88
C GLU A 177 11.32 -9.73 3.68
N LEU A 178 11.46 -10.99 3.26
CA LEU A 178 12.26 -11.32 2.08
C LEU A 178 11.62 -10.78 0.80
N THR A 179 10.30 -10.90 0.67
CA THR A 179 9.57 -10.30 -0.45
C THR A 179 9.74 -8.79 -0.49
N ALA A 180 9.60 -8.11 0.65
CA ALA A 180 9.81 -6.66 0.73
C ALA A 180 11.27 -6.30 0.39
N GLN A 181 12.25 -7.05 0.88
CA GLN A 181 13.66 -6.85 0.56
C GLN A 181 13.94 -6.95 -0.94
N THR A 182 13.35 -7.95 -1.61
CA THR A 182 13.48 -8.10 -3.06
C THR A 182 12.91 -6.91 -3.80
N ILE A 183 11.70 -6.46 -3.42
CA ILE A 183 11.06 -5.27 -4.03
C ILE A 183 11.96 -4.04 -3.84
N MET A 184 12.41 -3.77 -2.61
CA MET A 184 13.25 -2.61 -2.31
C MET A 184 14.61 -2.68 -3.00
N SER A 185 15.20 -3.87 -3.15
CA SER A 185 16.45 -4.05 -3.88
C SER A 185 16.32 -3.71 -5.36
N VAL A 186 15.18 -4.03 -5.98
CA VAL A 186 14.91 -3.66 -7.38
C VAL A 186 14.71 -2.15 -7.51
N LEU A 187 13.98 -1.53 -6.59
CA LEU A 187 13.74 -0.09 -6.60
C LEU A 187 14.99 0.74 -6.26
N SER A 188 15.91 0.18 -5.48
CA SER A 188 17.17 0.86 -5.16
C SER A 188 18.20 0.77 -6.28
N ASP A 189 17.98 -0.13 -7.24
CA ASP A 189 18.82 -0.24 -8.43
C ASP A 189 18.35 0.83 -9.43
N ASP A 190 19.19 1.84 -9.65
CA ASP A 190 18.89 2.92 -10.59
C ASP A 190 18.86 2.46 -12.06
N GLY A 191 19.29 1.23 -12.36
CA GLY A 191 19.32 0.67 -13.71
C GLY A 191 20.29 1.40 -14.65
N ILE A 192 21.08 2.35 -14.15
CA ILE A 192 22.04 3.16 -14.92
C ILE A 192 23.43 2.56 -14.71
N TRP A 193 23.63 1.32 -15.16
CA TRP A 193 24.96 0.70 -15.13
C TRP A 193 25.36 0.24 -16.52
N SER A 194 26.37 0.90 -17.08
CA SER A 194 27.13 0.41 -18.24
C SER A 194 28.37 -0.30 -17.72
N ILE A 195 28.48 -1.61 -17.97
CA ILE A 195 29.70 -2.39 -17.70
C ILE A 195 30.36 -2.69 -19.05
N THR A 196 31.41 -1.92 -19.37
CA THR A 196 32.24 -2.16 -20.55
C THR A 196 33.59 -2.71 -20.12
N LYS A 197 34.03 -3.79 -20.77
CA LYS A 197 35.40 -4.31 -20.66
C LYS A 197 36.28 -3.59 -21.70
N PRO A 198 37.56 -3.30 -21.42
CA PRO A 198 38.49 -2.84 -22.45
C PRO A 198 38.62 -3.84 -23.60
#